data_AF-A0A9X1ZJJ6-F1
#
_entry.id   AF-A0A9X1ZJJ6-F1
#
_cell.length_a   1.000
_cell.length_b   1.000
_cell.length_c   1.000
_cell.angle_alpha   90.00
_cell.angle_beta   90.00
_cell.angle_gamma   90.00
#
_symmetry.space_group_name_H-M   'P 1'
#
loop_
_entity.id
_entity.type
_entity.pdbx_description
1 polymer ?
#
loop_
_entity_poly.entity_id
_entity_poly.type
_entity_poly.pdbx_seq_one_letter_code
_entity_poly.pdbx_strand_id
1 'polypeptide(L)'
;MAEQWVRKREILTELASGSFVSGEALAKLLGVSRTAIANHISGLEEYGVDIYSVKGKGYRLNGPVSLVDESKLKQQIANRCFYFDEIPSTNAFILKHAEDLVSGDICVAEYQSAGRGRRGRVWVSPYGCHLYFSMYWQFPQGMAQAMGLSLVVACSIVAVLEQLGVKEVGVKWPNDIYLESRKLAGVLIEMNGQTDSECNLVIGIGLNMAMGEQHAALIDQPWSDLTGQQTMPDKTELLVLLQKQLQQDLSLFQTSSLAAFTERWSAADLFEGQAVKLLIGQDEVHGICRGVDDQGAILLETDTGVQSFIGGEISLRKAG
;
A
#
# COMPACT_ATOMS: atom_id res chain seq x y z
N MET A 1 20.61 12.13 -6.83
CA MET A 1 19.45 11.50 -6.18
C MET A 1 19.68 11.36 -4.68
N ALA A 2 20.60 10.50 -4.22
CA ALA A 2 20.83 10.28 -2.78
C ALA A 2 21.25 11.54 -1.99
N GLU A 3 22.24 12.32 -2.47
CA GLU A 3 22.68 13.55 -1.78
C GLU A 3 21.60 14.64 -1.65
N GLN A 4 20.66 14.69 -2.60
CA GLN A 4 19.57 15.68 -2.57
C GLN A 4 18.57 15.37 -1.45
N TRP A 5 18.34 14.08 -1.18
CA TRP A 5 17.44 13.64 -0.12
C TRP A 5 18.05 13.74 1.27
N VAL A 6 19.37 13.60 1.42
CA VAL A 6 20.06 13.86 2.70
C VAL A 6 19.67 15.25 3.24
N ARG A 7 19.83 16.30 2.43
CA ARG A 7 19.48 17.68 2.86
C ARG A 7 18.00 17.86 3.11
N LYS A 8 17.14 17.27 2.28
CA LYS A 8 15.67 17.31 2.50
C LYS A 8 15.30 16.68 3.85
N ARG A 9 15.89 15.53 4.20
CA ARG A 9 15.66 14.86 5.50
C ARG A 9 16.18 15.65 6.69
N GLU A 10 17.34 16.31 6.55
CA GLU A 10 17.84 17.24 7.57
C GLU A 10 16.85 18.40 7.78
N ILE A 11 16.35 19.01 6.70
CA ILE A 11 15.33 20.06 6.79
C ILE A 11 14.06 19.53 7.48
N LEU A 12 13.55 18.36 7.09
CA LEU A 12 12.36 17.77 7.71
C LEU A 12 12.54 17.55 9.22
N THR A 13 13.72 17.07 9.63
CA THR A 13 14.07 16.88 11.05
C THR A 13 13.99 18.19 11.82
N GLU A 14 14.55 19.29 11.28
CA GLU A 14 14.50 20.61 11.92
C GLU A 14 13.06 21.15 12.02
N LEU A 15 12.26 20.94 10.97
CA LEU A 15 10.87 21.41 10.93
C LEU A 15 9.92 20.56 11.78
N ALA A 16 10.31 19.35 12.20
CA ALA A 16 9.52 18.45 13.04
C ALA A 16 9.37 18.93 14.49
N SER A 17 10.12 19.96 14.92
CA SER A 17 9.99 20.58 16.24
C SER A 17 8.63 21.25 16.52
N GLY A 18 7.81 21.45 15.48
CA GLY A 18 6.49 22.11 15.56
C GLY A 18 6.54 23.65 15.66
N SER A 19 7.73 24.22 15.88
CA SER A 19 7.97 25.66 15.88
C SER A 19 8.41 26.15 14.51
N PHE A 20 8.19 27.44 14.22
CA PHE A 20 8.72 28.04 12.99
C PHE A 20 10.25 28.14 13.03
N VAL A 21 10.91 27.66 11.99
CA VAL A 21 12.36 27.79 11.78
C VAL A 21 12.60 28.73 10.60
N SER A 22 13.41 29.78 10.81
CA SER A 22 13.69 30.75 9.76
C SER A 22 14.56 30.14 8.66
N GLY A 23 14.36 30.57 7.41
CA GLY A 23 15.20 30.13 6.30
C GLY A 23 16.68 30.53 6.45
N GLU A 24 16.97 31.59 7.21
CA GLU A 24 18.34 31.99 7.55
C GLU A 24 18.98 31.03 8.57
N ALA A 25 18.21 30.56 9.56
CA ALA A 25 18.67 29.58 10.53
C ALA A 25 18.97 28.24 9.84
N LEU A 26 18.07 27.74 9.00
CA LEU A 26 18.29 26.53 8.20
C LEU A 26 19.50 26.65 7.28
N ALA A 27 19.64 27.78 6.59
CA ALA A 27 20.77 28.04 5.70
C ALA A 27 22.12 28.00 6.45
N LYS A 28 22.18 28.64 7.63
CA LYS A 28 23.36 28.63 8.48
C LYS A 28 23.68 27.24 9.01
N LEU A 29 22.66 26.50 9.48
CA LEU A 29 22.82 25.16 10.04
C LEU A 29 23.36 24.17 9.00
N LEU A 30 22.79 24.19 7.79
CA LEU A 30 23.11 23.25 6.72
C LEU A 30 24.26 23.71 5.81
N GLY A 31 24.81 24.91 6.06
CA GLY A 31 25.92 25.45 5.28
C GLY A 31 25.57 25.76 3.82
N VAL A 32 24.33 26.18 3.54
CA VAL A 32 23.83 26.48 2.20
C VAL A 32 23.22 27.88 2.12
N SER A 33 22.90 28.37 0.92
CA SER A 33 22.25 29.67 0.78
C SER A 33 20.76 29.63 1.17
N ARG A 34 20.21 30.78 1.58
CA ARG A 34 18.75 30.90 1.84
C ARG A 34 17.90 30.54 0.62
N THR A 35 18.38 30.86 -0.59
CA THR A 35 17.72 30.47 -1.85
C THR A 35 17.71 28.96 -2.02
N ALA A 36 18.79 28.26 -1.67
CA ALA A 36 18.82 26.81 -1.70
C ALA A 36 17.81 26.19 -0.72
N ILE A 37 17.66 26.75 0.48
CA ILE A 37 16.61 26.33 1.43
C ILE A 37 15.22 26.52 0.82
N ALA A 38 14.93 27.69 0.23
CA ALA A 38 13.63 27.95 -0.39
C ALA A 38 13.33 26.94 -1.52
N ASN A 39 14.34 26.60 -2.34
CA ASN A 39 14.19 25.59 -3.39
C ASN A 39 13.95 24.19 -2.81
N HIS A 40 14.61 23.82 -1.71
CA HIS A 40 14.37 22.54 -1.04
C HIS A 40 12.97 22.46 -0.43
N ILE A 41 12.49 23.55 0.18
CA ILE A 41 11.11 23.63 0.72
C ILE A 41 10.09 23.49 -0.40
N SER A 42 10.22 24.28 -1.48
CA SER A 42 9.33 24.19 -2.65
C SER A 42 9.34 22.78 -3.23
N GLY A 43 10.52 22.14 -3.31
CA GLY A 43 10.60 20.75 -3.73
C GLY A 43 9.84 19.82 -2.79
N LEU A 44 10.03 19.93 -1.47
CA LEU A 44 9.29 19.10 -0.49
C LEU A 44 7.77 19.26 -0.61
N GLU A 45 7.28 20.47 -0.87
CA GLU A 45 5.87 20.74 -1.15
C GLU A 45 5.40 20.01 -2.42
N GLU A 46 6.20 19.98 -3.50
CA GLU A 46 5.92 19.20 -4.71
C GLU A 46 5.89 17.67 -4.47
N TYR A 47 6.69 17.16 -3.52
CA TYR A 47 6.62 15.76 -3.05
C TYR A 47 5.43 15.50 -2.12
N GLY A 48 4.70 16.54 -1.78
CA GLY A 48 3.46 16.47 -1.05
C GLY A 48 3.57 16.66 0.45
N VAL A 49 4.73 17.09 0.93
CA VAL A 49 4.93 17.45 2.34
C VAL A 49 4.20 18.74 2.63
N ASP A 50 3.39 18.74 3.68
CA ASP A 50 2.62 19.91 4.08
C ASP A 50 3.45 20.85 4.99
N ILE A 51 3.90 21.97 4.42
CA ILE A 51 4.77 22.96 5.05
C ILE A 51 4.06 24.31 5.09
N TYR A 52 3.90 24.89 6.29
CA TYR A 52 3.51 26.28 6.42
C TYR A 52 4.71 27.20 6.21
N SER A 53 4.60 28.11 5.24
CA SER A 53 5.56 29.20 5.05
C SER A 53 4.95 30.55 5.43
N VAL A 54 5.56 31.25 6.40
CA VAL A 54 5.12 32.58 6.84
C VAL A 54 6.24 33.59 6.67
N LYS A 55 5.98 34.62 5.87
CA LYS A 55 6.93 35.72 5.62
C LYS A 55 7.36 36.36 6.94
N GLY A 56 8.67 36.43 7.17
CA GLY A 56 9.27 36.99 8.38
C GLY A 56 9.32 36.04 9.59
N LYS A 57 8.69 34.85 9.53
CA LYS A 57 8.80 33.82 10.59
C LYS A 57 9.59 32.59 10.13
N GLY A 58 9.36 32.11 8.91
CA GLY A 58 10.03 30.92 8.38
C GLY A 58 9.05 29.79 8.06
N TYR A 59 9.50 28.55 8.26
CA TYR A 59 8.80 27.33 7.87
C TYR A 59 8.48 26.46 9.09
N ARG A 60 7.40 25.68 9.02
CA ARG A 60 7.11 24.56 9.95
C ARG A 60 6.26 23.51 9.24
N LEU A 61 6.29 22.26 9.70
CA LEU A 61 5.36 21.24 9.21
C LEU A 61 3.93 21.50 9.72
N ASN A 62 2.92 21.19 8.90
CA ASN A 62 1.49 21.19 9.29
C ASN A 62 1.05 19.86 9.95
N GLY A 63 1.98 18.95 10.22
CA GLY A 63 1.72 17.67 10.87
C GLY A 63 2.99 16.83 10.94
N PRO A 64 3.00 15.73 11.70
CA PRO A 64 4.15 14.83 11.71
C PRO A 64 4.34 14.17 10.33
N VAL A 65 5.57 14.19 9.83
CA VAL A 65 5.97 13.35 8.70
C VAL A 65 6.51 12.05 9.28
N SER A 66 5.69 11.00 9.27
CA SER A 66 6.06 9.68 9.80
C SER A 66 6.84 8.93 8.72
N LEU A 67 8.17 8.88 8.84
CA LEU A 67 9.01 8.06 7.97
C LEU A 67 9.21 6.67 8.58
N VAL A 68 9.49 5.68 7.73
CA VAL A 68 10.03 4.40 8.18
C VAL A 68 11.43 4.63 8.74
N ASP A 69 11.67 4.09 9.93
CA ASP A 69 13.01 3.98 10.50
C ASP A 69 13.71 2.77 9.86
N GLU A 70 14.56 3.06 8.87
CA GLU A 70 15.30 2.06 8.11
C GLU A 70 16.18 1.18 9.02
N SER A 71 16.77 1.74 10.07
CA SER A 71 17.65 1.00 10.99
C SER A 71 16.82 0.01 11.81
N LYS A 72 15.73 0.49 12.41
CA LYS A 72 14.78 -0.33 13.17
C LYS A 72 14.17 -1.42 12.29
N LEU A 73 13.81 -1.10 11.05
CA LEU A 73 13.28 -2.07 10.08
C LEU A 73 14.29 -3.20 9.80
N LYS A 74 15.52 -2.85 9.39
CA LYS A 74 16.57 -3.83 9.06
C LYS A 74 17.01 -4.69 10.25
N GLN A 75 16.85 -4.19 11.48
CA GLN A 75 17.12 -4.98 12.69
C GLN A 75 16.01 -6.00 12.99
N GLN A 76 14.78 -5.77 12.53
CA GLN A 76 13.61 -6.58 12.90
C GLN A 76 13.14 -7.56 11.83
N ILE A 77 13.60 -7.40 10.58
CA ILE A 77 13.34 -8.34 9.50
C ILE A 77 14.62 -9.08 9.12
N ALA A 78 14.51 -10.37 8.78
CA ALA A 78 15.67 -11.17 8.39
C ALA A 78 16.03 -11.00 6.90
N ASN A 79 15.06 -10.65 6.08
CA ASN A 79 15.20 -10.50 4.63
C ASN A 79 15.84 -9.16 4.24
N ARG A 80 16.34 -9.07 3.01
CA ARG A 80 16.90 -7.82 2.50
C ARG A 80 15.79 -6.77 2.38
N CYS A 81 16.12 -5.56 2.83
CA CYS A 81 15.29 -4.37 2.65
C CYS A 81 16.03 -3.35 1.80
N PHE A 82 15.45 -3.00 0.66
CA PHE A 82 15.81 -1.83 -0.11
C PHE A 82 14.92 -0.66 0.34
N TYR A 83 15.53 0.45 0.74
CA TYR A 83 14.82 1.63 1.21
C TYR A 83 15.16 2.83 0.32
N PHE A 84 14.14 3.57 -0.10
CA PHE A 84 14.29 4.75 -0.94
C PHE A 84 13.43 5.91 -0.43
N ASP A 85 14.01 7.09 -0.35
CA ASP A 85 13.21 8.30 -0.20
C ASP A 85 12.28 8.51 -1.41
N GLU A 86 12.77 8.20 -2.61
CA GLU A 86 12.05 8.37 -3.87
C GLU A 86 12.44 7.29 -4.88
N ILE A 87 11.45 6.72 -5.54
CA ILE A 87 11.62 5.79 -6.66
C ILE A 87 10.44 5.90 -7.63
N PRO A 88 10.54 5.49 -8.91
CA PRO A 88 9.35 5.43 -9.77
C PRO A 88 8.28 4.47 -9.23
N SER A 89 8.66 3.25 -8.90
CA SER A 89 7.76 2.27 -8.29
C SER A 89 8.55 1.19 -7.54
N THR A 90 8.08 0.81 -6.34
CA THR A 90 8.64 -0.31 -5.57
C THR A 90 8.48 -1.63 -6.30
N ASN A 91 7.34 -1.85 -6.98
CA ASN A 91 7.11 -3.04 -7.80
C ASN A 91 8.10 -3.11 -8.98
N ALA A 92 8.25 -2.00 -9.71
CA ALA A 92 9.16 -1.95 -10.86
C ALA A 92 10.61 -2.22 -10.44
N PHE A 93 11.01 -1.75 -9.26
CA PHE A 93 12.32 -2.05 -8.69
C PHE A 93 12.50 -3.55 -8.44
N ILE A 94 11.56 -4.19 -7.73
CA ILE A 94 11.65 -5.62 -7.44
C ILE A 94 11.64 -6.45 -8.72
N LEU A 95 10.74 -6.16 -9.67
CA LEU A 95 10.67 -6.86 -10.97
C LEU A 95 12.01 -6.83 -11.71
N LYS A 96 12.69 -5.68 -11.71
CA LYS A 96 13.98 -5.50 -12.38
C LYS A 96 15.10 -6.34 -11.75
N HIS A 97 15.03 -6.63 -10.46
CA HIS A 97 16.08 -7.34 -9.72
C HIS A 97 15.67 -8.77 -9.34
N ALA A 98 14.52 -9.26 -9.83
CA ALA A 98 13.91 -10.53 -9.41
C ALA A 98 14.88 -11.72 -9.41
N GLU A 99 15.78 -11.81 -10.39
CA GLU A 99 16.77 -12.89 -10.51
C GLU A 99 17.76 -12.96 -9.33
N ASP A 100 18.01 -11.83 -8.68
CA ASP A 100 18.94 -11.74 -7.55
C ASP A 100 18.22 -11.84 -6.20
N LEU A 101 16.89 -11.97 -6.17
CA LEU A 101 16.06 -11.89 -4.96
C LEU A 101 15.67 -13.26 -4.40
N VAL A 102 15.40 -13.28 -3.09
CA VAL A 102 14.86 -14.46 -2.40
C VAL A 102 13.52 -14.13 -1.77
N SER A 103 12.63 -15.13 -1.68
CA SER A 103 11.28 -14.96 -1.12
C SER A 103 11.30 -14.24 0.23
N GLY A 104 10.56 -13.14 0.31
CA GLY A 104 10.46 -12.27 1.48
C GLY A 104 11.31 -11.01 1.44
N ASP A 105 12.21 -10.85 0.47
CA ASP A 105 12.91 -9.58 0.24
C ASP A 105 11.92 -8.47 -0.11
N ILE A 106 12.17 -7.26 0.42
CA ILE A 106 11.26 -6.11 0.26
C ILE A 106 11.94 -4.87 -0.31
N CYS A 107 11.16 -4.06 -1.01
CA CYS A 107 11.50 -2.69 -1.38
C CYS A 107 10.47 -1.75 -0.75
N VAL A 108 10.94 -0.71 -0.08
CA VAL A 108 10.12 0.29 0.61
C VAL A 108 10.47 1.65 0.05
N ALA A 109 9.46 2.49 -0.14
CA ALA A 109 9.66 3.88 -0.55
C ALA A 109 8.83 4.84 0.31
N GLU A 110 9.35 6.05 0.53
CA GLU A 110 8.57 7.13 1.13
C GLU A 110 7.74 7.88 0.09
N TYR A 111 8.14 7.87 -1.18
CA TYR A 111 7.43 8.47 -2.31
C TYR A 111 7.59 7.64 -3.59
N GLN A 112 6.53 7.58 -4.40
CA GLN A 112 6.58 7.00 -5.74
C GLN A 112 6.18 8.02 -6.81
N SER A 113 7.08 8.32 -7.76
CA SER A 113 6.78 9.24 -8.87
C SER A 113 5.91 8.60 -9.95
N ALA A 114 5.83 7.28 -9.99
CA ALA A 114 5.03 6.51 -10.94
C ALA A 114 4.34 5.33 -10.23
N GLY A 115 3.70 5.60 -9.08
CA GLY A 115 2.90 4.61 -8.35
C GLY A 115 1.79 4.05 -9.24
N ARG A 116 1.60 2.72 -9.20
CA ARG A 116 0.66 2.01 -10.08
C ARG A 116 -0.36 1.21 -9.31
N GLY A 117 -1.58 1.20 -9.81
CA GLY A 117 -2.64 0.27 -9.45
C GLY A 117 -2.98 -0.68 -10.61
N ARG A 118 -4.02 -1.49 -10.41
CA ARG A 118 -4.53 -2.41 -11.44
C ARG A 118 -5.05 -1.62 -12.65
N ARG A 119 -5.03 -2.26 -13.83
CA ARG A 119 -5.57 -1.72 -15.09
C ARG A 119 -5.01 -0.35 -15.46
N GLY A 120 -3.75 -0.07 -15.10
CA GLY A 120 -3.05 1.17 -15.45
C GLY A 120 -3.47 2.40 -14.64
N ARG A 121 -4.29 2.26 -13.58
CA ARG A 121 -4.60 3.38 -12.67
C ARG A 121 -3.33 3.85 -11.96
N VAL A 122 -3.25 5.14 -11.66
CA VAL A 122 -2.16 5.71 -10.86
C VAL A 122 -2.48 5.53 -9.38
N TRP A 123 -1.47 5.15 -8.59
CA TRP A 123 -1.56 5.18 -7.13
C TRP A 123 -0.84 6.44 -6.64
N VAL A 124 -1.61 7.36 -6.02
CA VAL A 124 -1.09 8.63 -5.49
C VAL A 124 -0.20 8.34 -4.28
N SER A 125 1.08 8.71 -4.36
CA SER A 125 2.09 8.33 -3.37
C SER A 125 2.87 9.50 -2.77
N PRO A 126 2.24 10.45 -2.05
CA PRO A 126 2.93 11.59 -1.43
C PRO A 126 3.94 11.14 -0.37
N TYR A 127 5.00 11.93 -0.21
CA TYR A 127 6.16 11.60 0.60
C TYR A 127 5.83 11.49 2.09
N GLY A 128 6.09 10.32 2.68
CA GLY A 128 5.94 10.09 4.11
C GLY A 128 4.49 9.99 4.61
N CYS A 129 3.49 10.12 3.74
CA CYS A 129 2.07 10.06 4.12
C CYS A 129 1.54 8.64 4.34
N HIS A 130 2.03 7.67 3.58
CA HIS A 130 1.48 6.31 3.56
C HIS A 130 2.59 5.27 3.62
N LEU A 131 2.21 4.00 3.64
CA LEU A 131 3.14 2.89 3.47
C LEU A 131 3.11 2.40 2.03
N TYR A 132 4.24 2.47 1.34
CA TYR A 132 4.43 1.88 0.01
C TYR A 132 5.56 0.87 0.08
N PHE A 133 5.23 -0.40 -0.11
CA PHE A 133 6.27 -1.42 -0.21
C PHE A 133 5.87 -2.54 -1.15
N SER A 134 6.87 -3.27 -1.61
CA SER A 134 6.70 -4.46 -2.43
C SER A 134 7.50 -5.60 -1.84
N MET A 135 6.92 -6.80 -1.83
CA MET A 135 7.58 -8.03 -1.43
C MET A 135 7.79 -8.93 -2.65
N TYR A 136 9.00 -9.48 -2.76
CA TYR A 136 9.31 -10.55 -3.70
C TYR A 136 8.90 -11.90 -3.12
N TRP A 137 8.29 -12.75 -3.96
CA TRP A 137 7.99 -14.13 -3.60
C TRP A 137 8.10 -15.05 -4.81
N GLN A 138 8.53 -16.29 -4.61
CA GLN A 138 8.64 -17.27 -5.67
C GLN A 138 7.78 -18.51 -5.39
N PHE A 139 7.00 -18.95 -6.39
CA PHE A 139 6.30 -20.24 -6.36
C PHE A 139 7.00 -21.25 -7.29
N PRO A 140 7.51 -22.37 -6.75
CA PRO A 140 8.21 -23.37 -7.56
C PRO A 140 7.28 -24.14 -8.51
N GLN A 141 5.98 -24.20 -8.20
CA GLN A 141 4.98 -24.97 -8.99
C GLN A 141 4.24 -24.11 -10.03
N GLY A 142 4.78 -22.93 -10.35
CA GLY A 142 4.25 -22.08 -11.42
C GLY A 142 2.99 -21.28 -11.07
N MET A 143 2.35 -20.74 -12.10
CA MET A 143 1.25 -19.76 -11.94
C MET A 143 -0.01 -20.33 -11.31
N ALA A 144 -0.28 -21.63 -11.46
CA ALA A 144 -1.46 -22.26 -10.87
C ALA A 144 -1.47 -22.12 -9.33
N GLN A 145 -0.30 -22.14 -8.70
CA GLN A 145 -0.15 -21.95 -7.25
C GLN A 145 -0.45 -20.51 -6.81
N ALA A 146 -0.44 -19.54 -7.72
CA ALA A 146 -0.74 -18.13 -7.42
C ALA A 146 -2.24 -17.79 -7.48
N MET A 147 -3.10 -18.73 -7.88
CA MET A 147 -4.55 -18.51 -7.97
C MET A 147 -5.15 -18.19 -6.60
N GLY A 148 -5.81 -17.03 -6.47
CA GLY A 148 -6.35 -16.55 -5.19
C GLY A 148 -5.32 -15.86 -4.27
N LEU A 149 -4.06 -15.69 -4.71
CA LEU A 149 -3.02 -15.04 -3.89
C LEU A 149 -3.42 -13.64 -3.42
N SER A 150 -4.11 -12.86 -4.25
CA SER A 150 -4.54 -11.51 -3.87
C SER A 150 -5.48 -11.50 -2.66
N LEU A 151 -6.27 -12.56 -2.48
CA LEU A 151 -7.17 -12.74 -1.35
C LEU A 151 -6.37 -13.01 -0.08
N VAL A 152 -5.36 -13.88 -0.16
CA VAL A 152 -4.44 -14.18 0.95
C VAL A 152 -3.76 -12.91 1.44
N VAL A 153 -3.16 -12.14 0.53
CA VAL A 153 -2.49 -10.88 0.86
C VAL A 153 -3.46 -9.89 1.51
N ALA A 154 -4.69 -9.78 0.99
CA ALA A 154 -5.71 -8.91 1.58
C ALA A 154 -6.08 -9.34 3.01
N CYS A 155 -6.31 -10.64 3.24
CA CYS A 155 -6.58 -11.19 4.58
C CYS A 155 -5.40 -10.95 5.55
N SER A 156 -4.15 -11.11 5.10
CA SER A 156 -2.97 -10.83 5.91
C SER A 156 -2.90 -9.37 6.36
N ILE A 157 -3.25 -8.43 5.47
CA ILE A 157 -3.27 -7.00 5.79
C ILE A 157 -4.37 -6.71 6.82
N VAL A 158 -5.58 -7.25 6.63
CA VAL A 158 -6.69 -7.09 7.59
C VAL A 158 -6.30 -7.62 8.97
N ALA A 159 -5.76 -8.83 9.04
CA ALA A 159 -5.35 -9.45 10.32
C ALA A 159 -4.33 -8.60 11.09
N VAL A 160 -3.35 -8.01 10.40
CA VAL A 160 -2.35 -7.12 11.03
C VAL A 160 -2.97 -5.80 11.48
N LEU A 161 -3.88 -5.22 10.70
CA LEU A 161 -4.58 -3.99 11.08
C LEU A 161 -5.48 -4.21 12.31
N GLU A 162 -6.20 -5.32 12.36
CA GLU A 162 -7.00 -5.71 13.52
C GLU A 162 -6.14 -5.96 14.76
N GLN A 163 -4.99 -6.62 14.60
CA GLN A 163 -4.00 -6.80 15.69
C GLN A 163 -3.55 -5.46 16.27
N LEU A 164 -3.43 -4.42 15.43
CA LEU A 164 -3.07 -3.06 15.83
C LEU A 164 -4.27 -2.24 16.35
N GLY A 165 -5.44 -2.85 16.46
CA GLY A 165 -6.65 -2.25 17.01
C GLY A 165 -7.48 -1.43 16.03
N VAL A 166 -7.19 -1.51 14.72
CA VAL A 166 -8.03 -0.90 13.69
C VAL A 166 -9.33 -1.70 13.59
N LYS A 167 -10.47 -1.00 13.72
CA LYS A 167 -11.80 -1.62 13.68
C LYS A 167 -12.47 -1.35 12.34
N GLU A 168 -13.49 -2.15 12.02
CA GLU A 168 -14.31 -1.97 10.80
C GLU A 168 -13.48 -1.98 9.50
N VAL A 169 -12.36 -2.71 9.53
CA VAL A 169 -11.52 -3.01 8.39
C VAL A 169 -11.99 -4.33 7.77
N GLY A 170 -11.99 -4.42 6.45
CA GLY A 170 -12.36 -5.64 5.75
C GLY A 170 -11.87 -5.62 4.31
N VAL A 171 -12.22 -6.66 3.55
CA VAL A 171 -11.78 -6.84 2.17
C VAL A 171 -12.90 -6.52 1.18
N LYS A 172 -12.49 -5.98 0.03
CA LYS A 172 -13.28 -5.94 -1.20
C LYS A 172 -12.56 -6.77 -2.25
N TRP A 173 -13.25 -7.78 -2.78
CA TRP A 173 -12.71 -8.61 -3.86
C TRP A 173 -12.29 -7.75 -5.07
N PRO A 174 -11.18 -8.11 -5.74
CA PRO A 174 -10.28 -9.24 -5.43
C PRO A 174 -9.08 -8.89 -4.55
N ASN A 175 -8.87 -7.63 -4.18
CA ASN A 175 -7.51 -7.20 -3.76
C ASN A 175 -7.46 -5.88 -2.98
N ASP A 176 -8.59 -5.29 -2.61
CA ASP A 176 -8.63 -4.00 -1.93
C ASP A 176 -9.02 -4.18 -0.45
N ILE A 177 -8.44 -3.36 0.42
CA ILE A 177 -8.77 -3.30 1.84
C ILE A 177 -9.55 -2.02 2.08
N TYR A 178 -10.64 -2.14 2.80
CA TYR A 178 -11.59 -1.07 3.05
C TYR A 178 -11.69 -0.81 4.55
N LEU A 179 -11.89 0.44 4.90
CA LEU A 179 -12.18 0.92 6.25
C LEU A 179 -13.40 1.82 6.15
N GLU A 180 -14.44 1.54 6.93
CA GLU A 180 -15.70 2.31 6.90
C GLU A 180 -16.27 2.45 5.47
N SER A 181 -16.29 1.36 4.70
CA SER A 181 -16.76 1.30 3.30
C SER A 181 -15.99 2.16 2.29
N ARG A 182 -14.79 2.66 2.64
CA ARG A 182 -13.91 3.43 1.76
C ARG A 182 -12.56 2.73 1.60
N LYS A 183 -11.87 2.95 0.49
CA LYS A 183 -10.61 2.25 0.21
C LYS A 183 -9.49 2.73 1.12
N LEU A 184 -8.92 1.82 1.92
CA LEU A 184 -7.78 2.04 2.80
C LEU A 184 -6.46 1.60 2.15
N ALA A 185 -6.44 0.44 1.50
CA ALA A 185 -5.24 -0.08 0.86
C ALA A 185 -5.55 -0.79 -0.46
N GLY A 186 -4.55 -0.85 -1.33
CA GLY A 186 -4.61 -1.57 -2.59
C GLY A 186 -3.43 -2.54 -2.72
N VAL A 187 -3.73 -3.75 -3.21
CA VAL A 187 -2.72 -4.76 -3.52
C VAL A 187 -2.54 -4.86 -5.03
N LEU A 188 -1.30 -4.83 -5.51
CA LEU A 188 -0.95 -5.05 -6.92
C LEU A 188 0.06 -6.19 -7.02
N ILE A 189 -0.40 -7.35 -7.51
CA ILE A 189 0.48 -8.49 -7.78
C ILE A 189 0.86 -8.44 -9.26
N GLU A 190 2.17 -8.35 -9.51
CA GLU A 190 2.76 -8.47 -10.83
C GLU A 190 3.59 -9.76 -10.89
N MET A 191 3.67 -10.36 -12.07
CA MET A 191 4.33 -11.66 -12.26
C MET A 191 5.39 -11.55 -13.34
N ASN A 192 6.49 -12.28 -13.16
CA ASN A 192 7.53 -12.47 -14.15
C ASN A 192 7.89 -13.96 -14.23
N GLY A 193 7.63 -14.62 -15.35
CA GLY A 193 7.90 -16.06 -15.52
C GLY A 193 7.13 -16.70 -16.66
N GLN A 194 7.57 -17.88 -17.11
CA GLN A 194 6.86 -18.70 -18.10
C GLN A 194 5.85 -19.62 -17.41
N THR A 195 4.80 -20.00 -18.14
CA THR A 195 3.63 -20.76 -17.65
C THR A 195 3.98 -22.09 -16.96
N ASP A 196 5.11 -22.72 -17.35
CA ASP A 196 5.51 -24.07 -16.91
C ASP A 196 6.81 -24.09 -16.06
N SER A 197 7.28 -22.94 -15.58
CA SER A 197 8.49 -22.81 -14.76
C SER A 197 8.20 -22.17 -13.39
N GLU A 198 9.25 -21.93 -12.61
CA GLU A 198 9.18 -21.08 -11.41
C GLU A 198 8.47 -19.76 -11.73
N CYS A 199 7.55 -19.36 -10.85
CA CYS A 199 6.78 -18.13 -10.98
C CYS A 199 7.30 -17.10 -9.97
N ASN A 200 7.91 -16.03 -10.49
CA ASN A 200 8.37 -14.92 -9.66
C ASN A 200 7.25 -13.88 -9.54
N LEU A 201 6.94 -13.52 -8.31
CA LEU A 201 5.83 -12.65 -7.95
C LEU A 201 6.34 -11.42 -7.22
N VAL A 202 5.69 -10.30 -7.52
CA VAL A 202 5.95 -9.03 -6.87
C VAL A 202 4.63 -8.52 -6.29
N ILE A 203 4.54 -8.53 -4.97
CA ILE A 203 3.35 -8.15 -4.22
C ILE A 203 3.52 -6.70 -3.77
N GLY A 204 2.93 -5.77 -4.49
CA GLY A 204 2.90 -4.34 -4.14
C GLY A 204 1.74 -4.00 -3.22
N ILE A 205 2.01 -3.25 -2.16
CA ILE A 205 1.03 -2.80 -1.18
C ILE A 205 1.17 -1.30 -1.01
N GLY A 206 0.09 -0.57 -1.30
CA GLY A 206 -0.09 0.82 -0.92
C GLY A 206 -1.16 0.91 0.16
N LEU A 207 -0.81 1.40 1.35
CA LEU A 207 -1.71 1.48 2.50
C LEU A 207 -1.75 2.92 3.04
N ASN A 208 -2.94 3.53 2.96
CA ASN A 208 -3.15 4.91 3.36
C ASN A 208 -3.04 5.06 4.88
N MET A 209 -2.06 5.84 5.34
CA MET A 209 -1.87 6.11 6.77
C MET A 209 -2.42 7.47 7.18
N ALA A 210 -1.85 8.56 6.67
CA ALA A 210 -2.35 9.91 6.89
C ALA A 210 -2.21 10.74 5.61
N MET A 211 -3.33 11.01 4.94
CA MET A 211 -3.37 11.78 3.70
C MET A 211 -3.43 13.28 3.99
N GLY A 212 -2.56 14.07 3.35
CA GLY A 212 -2.67 15.53 3.37
C GLY A 212 -3.83 16.02 2.50
N GLU A 213 -4.52 17.09 2.92
CA GLU A 213 -5.70 17.64 2.24
C GLU A 213 -5.46 17.95 0.75
N GLN A 214 -4.27 18.45 0.41
CA GLN A 214 -3.89 18.79 -0.95
C GLN A 214 -3.84 17.59 -1.91
N HIS A 215 -3.51 16.38 -1.44
CA HIS A 215 -3.46 15.17 -2.28
C HIS A 215 -4.80 14.43 -2.32
N ALA A 216 -5.64 14.62 -1.30
CA ALA A 216 -6.99 14.06 -1.28
C ALA A 216 -7.79 14.45 -2.53
N ALA A 217 -7.57 15.66 -3.06
CA ALA A 217 -8.24 16.16 -4.25
C ALA A 217 -7.84 15.46 -5.56
N LEU A 218 -6.72 14.71 -5.57
CA LEU A 218 -6.25 13.96 -6.73
C LEU A 218 -6.92 12.58 -6.86
N ILE A 219 -7.69 12.15 -5.86
CA ILE A 219 -8.31 10.83 -5.79
C ILE A 219 -9.78 10.94 -6.20
N ASP A 220 -10.14 10.25 -7.28
CA ASP A 220 -11.45 10.28 -7.93
C ASP A 220 -12.46 9.27 -7.35
N GLN A 221 -12.04 8.49 -6.36
CA GLN A 221 -12.83 7.44 -5.72
C GLN A 221 -12.88 7.61 -4.19
N PRO A 222 -13.90 7.07 -3.51
CA PRO A 222 -13.96 7.08 -2.04
C PRO A 222 -12.75 6.37 -1.43
N TRP A 223 -12.02 7.09 -0.57
CA TRP A 223 -10.83 6.60 0.13
C TRP A 223 -10.92 6.93 1.63
N SER A 224 -10.12 6.21 2.40
CA SER A 224 -9.94 6.40 3.84
C SER A 224 -8.46 6.25 4.17
N ASP A 225 -8.09 6.68 5.38
CA ASP A 225 -6.78 6.46 5.98
C ASP A 225 -6.96 6.11 7.48
N LEU A 226 -5.86 6.04 8.22
CA LEU A 226 -5.87 5.61 9.62
C LEU A 226 -6.00 6.78 10.62
N THR A 227 -6.15 8.03 10.17
CA THR A 227 -6.18 9.20 11.06
C THR A 227 -7.39 9.23 12.00
N GLY A 228 -8.49 8.57 11.63
CA GLY A 228 -9.69 8.43 12.46
C GLY A 228 -9.61 7.34 13.54
N GLN A 229 -8.53 6.55 13.58
CA GLN A 229 -8.38 5.47 14.55
C GLN A 229 -7.94 5.98 15.92
N GLN A 230 -8.28 5.25 16.98
CA GLN A 230 -7.96 5.64 18.36
C GLN A 230 -6.46 5.83 18.60
N THR A 231 -5.65 4.97 17.97
CA THR A 231 -4.19 5.03 18.02
C THR A 231 -3.66 4.90 16.60
N MET A 232 -2.83 5.86 16.19
CA MET A 232 -2.15 5.79 14.90
C MET A 232 -1.04 4.73 14.96
N PRO A 233 -1.03 3.71 14.07
CA PRO A 233 0.06 2.74 14.05
C PRO A 233 1.40 3.37 13.71
N ASP A 234 2.48 2.94 14.37
CA ASP A 234 3.84 3.25 13.96
C ASP A 234 4.10 2.63 12.58
N LYS A 235 4.54 3.45 11.61
CA LYS A 235 4.73 3.01 10.22
C LYS A 235 5.77 1.89 10.12
N THR A 236 6.83 1.95 10.93
CA THR A 236 7.87 0.92 10.93
C THR A 236 7.38 -0.39 11.52
N GLU A 237 6.69 -0.34 12.67
CA GLU A 237 6.09 -1.51 13.30
C GLU A 237 5.03 -2.17 12.41
N LEU A 238 4.15 -1.39 11.79
CA LEU A 238 3.16 -1.88 10.84
C LEU A 238 3.83 -2.63 9.68
N LEU A 239 4.88 -2.07 9.09
CA LEU A 239 5.63 -2.72 8.01
C LEU A 239 6.29 -4.03 8.47
N VAL A 240 6.90 -4.06 9.66
CA VAL A 240 7.51 -5.28 10.22
C VAL A 240 6.45 -6.37 10.41
N LEU A 241 5.29 -6.01 10.97
CA LEU A 241 4.19 -6.96 11.19
C LEU A 241 3.62 -7.48 9.87
N LEU A 242 3.37 -6.59 8.91
CA LEU A 242 2.90 -6.97 7.56
C LEU A 242 3.90 -7.91 6.88
N GLN A 243 5.19 -7.58 6.90
CA GLN A 243 6.23 -8.42 6.29
C GLN A 243 6.22 -9.83 6.90
N LYS A 244 6.22 -9.94 8.23
CA LYS A 244 6.20 -11.24 8.92
C LYS A 244 4.91 -12.03 8.67
N GLN A 245 3.76 -11.37 8.73
CA GLN A 245 2.46 -12.00 8.49
C GLN A 245 2.38 -12.53 7.05
N LEU A 246 2.80 -11.73 6.07
CA LEU A 246 2.83 -12.14 4.67
C LEU A 246 3.75 -13.34 4.46
N GLN A 247 4.95 -13.37 5.03
CA GLN A 247 5.82 -14.54 4.87
C GLN A 247 5.19 -15.83 5.41
N GLN A 248 4.54 -15.75 6.57
CA GLN A 248 3.85 -16.89 7.18
C GLN A 248 2.69 -17.35 6.31
N ASP A 249 1.82 -16.42 5.91
CA ASP A 249 0.63 -16.72 5.14
C ASP A 249 0.95 -17.19 3.71
N LEU A 250 1.98 -16.63 3.07
CA LEU A 250 2.43 -17.07 1.75
C LEU A 250 3.00 -18.49 1.81
N SER A 251 3.75 -18.83 2.87
CA SER A 251 4.25 -20.19 3.08
C SER A 251 3.12 -21.18 3.37
N LEU A 252 2.12 -20.77 4.16
CA LEU A 252 0.93 -21.57 4.41
C LEU A 252 0.13 -21.79 3.12
N PHE A 253 -0.06 -20.74 2.33
CA PHE A 253 -0.76 -20.78 1.05
C PHE A 253 -0.06 -21.71 0.04
N GLN A 254 1.28 -21.74 -0.01
CA GLN A 254 2.02 -22.70 -0.84
C GLN A 254 1.68 -24.15 -0.53
N THR A 255 1.50 -24.47 0.76
CA THR A 255 1.33 -25.85 1.23
C THR A 255 -0.13 -26.28 1.33
N SER A 256 -1.03 -25.33 1.57
CA SER A 256 -2.44 -25.59 1.90
C SER A 256 -3.43 -24.93 0.94
N SER A 257 -2.95 -24.24 -0.10
CA SER A 257 -3.75 -23.48 -1.06
C SER A 257 -4.66 -22.43 -0.40
N LEU A 258 -5.65 -21.92 -1.13
CA LEU A 258 -6.62 -20.96 -0.61
C LEU A 258 -7.52 -21.54 0.49
N ALA A 259 -7.65 -22.87 0.56
CA ALA A 259 -8.50 -23.53 1.54
C ALA A 259 -8.22 -23.08 3.00
N ALA A 260 -6.95 -22.83 3.34
CA ALA A 260 -6.53 -22.36 4.66
C ALA A 260 -6.95 -20.91 4.99
N PHE A 261 -7.44 -20.15 4.00
CA PHE A 261 -7.81 -18.74 4.12
C PHE A 261 -9.30 -18.48 3.95
N THR A 262 -10.09 -19.48 3.59
CA THR A 262 -11.54 -19.35 3.33
C THR A 262 -12.29 -18.73 4.51
N GLU A 263 -12.00 -19.16 5.73
CA GLU A 263 -12.63 -18.62 6.95
C GLU A 263 -12.21 -17.17 7.21
N ARG A 264 -10.91 -16.86 7.06
CA ARG A 264 -10.41 -15.48 7.21
C ARG A 264 -11.01 -14.56 6.15
N TRP A 265 -11.20 -15.05 4.93
CA TRP A 265 -11.84 -14.30 3.86
C TRP A 265 -13.31 -13.99 4.22
N SER A 266 -14.11 -15.02 4.51
CA SER A 266 -15.54 -14.83 4.82
C SER A 266 -15.75 -13.91 6.03
N ALA A 267 -14.91 -14.02 7.07
CA ALA A 267 -14.97 -13.12 8.21
C ALA A 267 -14.68 -11.65 7.87
N ALA A 268 -13.87 -11.39 6.84
CA ALA A 268 -13.46 -10.05 6.43
C ALA A 268 -14.23 -9.50 5.23
N ASP A 269 -15.02 -10.31 4.51
CA ASP A 269 -15.67 -9.93 3.26
C ASP A 269 -16.83 -8.97 3.51
N LEU A 270 -16.63 -7.70 3.14
CA LEU A 270 -17.63 -6.65 3.35
C LEU A 270 -18.84 -6.77 2.41
N PHE A 271 -18.75 -7.61 1.38
CA PHE A 271 -19.74 -7.69 0.31
C PHE A 271 -20.53 -8.99 0.37
N GLU A 272 -20.13 -9.97 1.20
CA GLU A 272 -20.86 -11.23 1.35
C GLU A 272 -22.34 -10.99 1.73
N GLY A 273 -23.24 -11.64 1.00
CA GLY A 273 -24.68 -11.49 1.15
C GLY A 273 -25.28 -10.18 0.60
N GLN A 274 -24.47 -9.26 0.08
CA GLN A 274 -24.93 -7.98 -0.47
C GLN A 274 -25.25 -8.08 -1.96
N ALA A 275 -26.15 -7.21 -2.44
CA ALA A 275 -26.40 -7.02 -3.86
C ALA A 275 -25.26 -6.21 -4.50
N VAL A 276 -24.59 -6.82 -5.47
CA VAL A 276 -23.38 -6.26 -6.08
C VAL A 276 -23.50 -6.18 -7.60
N LYS A 277 -22.66 -5.31 -8.15
CA LYS A 277 -22.37 -5.25 -9.57
C LYS A 277 -20.93 -5.69 -9.80
N LEU A 278 -20.73 -6.66 -10.69
CA LEU A 278 -19.44 -7.08 -11.21
C LEU A 278 -19.22 -6.51 -12.61
N LEU A 279 -18.09 -5.82 -12.79
CA LEU A 279 -17.61 -5.38 -14.10
C LEU A 279 -16.48 -6.29 -14.58
N ILE A 280 -16.73 -7.05 -15.66
CA ILE A 280 -15.78 -8.00 -16.26
C ILE A 280 -15.65 -7.70 -17.77
N GLY A 281 -14.48 -7.20 -18.18
CA GLY A 281 -14.30 -6.72 -19.55
C GLY A 281 -15.24 -5.54 -19.85
N GLN A 282 -16.11 -5.70 -20.86
CA GLN A 282 -17.18 -4.75 -21.20
C GLN A 282 -18.54 -5.15 -20.62
N ASP A 283 -18.62 -6.32 -20.00
CA ASP A 283 -19.85 -6.90 -19.49
C ASP A 283 -20.09 -6.49 -18.04
N GLU A 284 -21.39 -6.44 -17.70
CA GLU A 284 -21.87 -6.10 -16.37
C GLU A 284 -22.77 -7.23 -15.88
N VAL A 285 -22.41 -7.82 -14.75
CA VAL A 285 -23.17 -8.92 -14.10
C VAL A 285 -23.71 -8.44 -12.76
N HIS A 286 -24.98 -8.70 -12.51
CA HIS A 286 -25.67 -8.33 -11.27
C HIS A 286 -26.01 -9.60 -10.50
N GLY A 287 -25.87 -9.55 -9.18
CA GLY A 287 -26.22 -10.68 -8.33
C GLY A 287 -25.97 -10.41 -6.87
N ILE A 288 -26.22 -11.41 -6.04
CA ILE A 288 -25.86 -11.39 -4.62
C ILE A 288 -24.49 -12.06 -4.47
N CYS A 289 -23.56 -11.39 -3.78
CA CYS A 289 -22.25 -11.98 -3.48
C CYS A 289 -22.39 -13.16 -2.52
N ARG A 290 -21.80 -14.30 -2.87
CA ARG A 290 -21.78 -15.54 -2.09
C ARG A 290 -20.34 -15.94 -1.70
N GLY A 291 -19.46 -14.96 -1.56
CA GLY A 291 -18.05 -15.17 -1.25
C GLY A 291 -17.26 -15.63 -2.47
N VAL A 292 -16.24 -16.45 -2.23
CA VAL A 292 -15.31 -16.95 -3.26
C VAL A 292 -15.25 -18.47 -3.27
N ASP A 293 -14.89 -19.05 -4.42
CA ASP A 293 -14.59 -20.49 -4.52
C ASP A 293 -13.15 -20.82 -4.08
N ASP A 294 -12.78 -22.10 -4.18
CA ASP A 294 -11.48 -22.64 -3.80
C ASP A 294 -10.31 -22.11 -4.65
N GLN A 295 -10.61 -21.49 -5.80
CA GLN A 295 -9.64 -20.83 -6.69
C GLN A 295 -9.62 -19.30 -6.52
N GLY A 296 -10.49 -18.76 -5.65
CA GLY A 296 -10.60 -17.33 -5.37
C GLY A 296 -11.44 -16.55 -6.37
N ALA A 297 -12.20 -17.23 -7.23
CA ALA A 297 -13.16 -16.60 -8.11
C ALA A 297 -14.39 -16.15 -7.30
N ILE A 298 -14.97 -15.01 -7.68
CA ILE A 298 -16.15 -14.49 -6.97
C ILE A 298 -17.39 -15.30 -7.37
N LEU A 299 -18.19 -15.68 -6.37
CA LEU A 299 -19.45 -16.38 -6.56
C LEU A 299 -20.60 -15.38 -6.50
N LEU A 300 -21.38 -15.29 -7.58
CA LEU A 300 -22.58 -14.45 -7.64
C LEU A 300 -23.83 -15.30 -7.84
N GLU A 301 -24.81 -15.13 -6.97
CA GLU A 301 -26.17 -15.64 -7.18
C GLU A 301 -26.93 -14.70 -8.12
N THR A 302 -27.19 -15.20 -9.33
CA THR A 302 -27.95 -14.51 -10.39
C THR A 302 -29.33 -15.16 -10.56
N ASP A 303 -30.16 -14.60 -11.43
CA ASP A 303 -31.45 -15.20 -11.80
C ASP A 303 -31.33 -16.62 -12.40
N THR A 304 -30.14 -16.98 -12.89
CA THR A 304 -29.84 -18.31 -13.47
C THR A 304 -29.16 -19.26 -12.49
N GLY A 305 -28.97 -18.84 -11.23
CA GLY A 305 -28.27 -19.59 -10.19
C GLY A 305 -26.90 -18.99 -9.85
N VAL A 306 -26.13 -19.72 -9.04
CA VAL A 306 -24.79 -19.32 -8.59
C VAL A 306 -23.78 -19.56 -9.71
N GLN A 307 -23.01 -18.51 -10.04
CA GLN A 307 -21.99 -18.52 -11.09
C GLN A 307 -20.65 -18.05 -10.52
N SER A 308 -19.55 -18.63 -11.01
CA SER A 308 -18.17 -18.28 -10.63
C SER A 308 -17.52 -17.40 -11.69
N PHE A 309 -16.82 -16.34 -11.25
CA PHE A 309 -16.16 -15.38 -12.15
C PHE A 309 -14.70 -15.14 -11.75
N ILE A 310 -13.79 -15.42 -12.69
CA ILE A 310 -12.36 -15.16 -12.54
C ILE A 310 -12.04 -13.78 -13.14
N GLY A 311 -11.76 -12.82 -12.25
CA GLY A 311 -11.35 -11.47 -12.63
C GLY A 311 -12.52 -10.50 -12.82
N GLY A 312 -12.22 -9.21 -12.67
CA GLY A 312 -13.22 -8.16 -12.64
C GLY A 312 -12.99 -7.16 -11.50
N GLU A 313 -14.00 -6.31 -11.29
CA GLU A 313 -14.09 -5.36 -10.18
C GLU A 313 -15.54 -5.35 -9.67
N ILE A 314 -15.73 -5.55 -8.36
CA ILE A 314 -17.05 -5.48 -7.73
C ILE A 314 -17.30 -4.10 -7.11
N SER A 315 -18.57 -3.71 -7.07
CA SER A 315 -19.07 -2.51 -6.40
C SER A 315 -20.46 -2.75 -5.83
N LEU A 316 -20.79 -2.08 -4.72
CA LEU A 316 -22.15 -2.13 -4.16
C LEU A 316 -23.11 -1.47 -5.14
N ARG A 317 -24.31 -2.02 -5.25
CA ARG A 317 -25.38 -1.35 -5.99
C ARG A 317 -25.82 -0.12 -5.19
N LYS A 318 -25.78 1.07 -5.81
CA LYS A 318 -26.48 2.23 -5.24
C LYS A 318 -27.97 1.88 -5.19
N ALA A 319 -28.59 2.00 -4.01
CA ALA A 319 -30.04 1.98 -3.93
C ALA A 319 -30.57 3.04 -4.90
N GLY A 320 -31.41 2.60 -5.84
CA GLY A 320 -32.08 3.47 -6.80
C GLY A 320 -33.13 4.34 -6.14
#